data_AF-A0A1V2P304-F1
#
_entry.id   AF-A0A1V2P304-F1
#
_cell.length_a   1.000
_cell.length_b   1.000
_cell.length_c   1.000
_cell.angle_alpha   90.00
_cell.angle_beta   90.00
_cell.angle_gamma   90.00
#
_symmetry.space_group_name_H-M   'P 1'
#
loop_
_entity.id
_entity.type
_entity.pdbx_description
1 polymer ?
#
loop_
_entity_poly.entity_id
_entity_poly.type
_entity_poly.pdbx_seq_one_letter_code
_entity_poly.pdbx_strand_id
1 'polypeptide(L)'
;MNLAEEVLEDLAEAAYECAPRLFAIYGVRHDRLGDESDYFVAYGMELSDPPLAVLTYTDGTTHVSTTAERALRSHQIGAEARLVWLS
;
A
#
# COMPACT_ATOMS: atom_id res chain seq x y z
N MET A 1 13.21 35.09 -6.48
CA MET A 1 12.20 34.29 -5.78
C MET A 1 11.87 35.01 -4.50
N ASN A 2 10.59 35.06 -4.12
CA ASN A 2 10.23 35.60 -2.82
C ASN A 2 10.44 34.51 -1.74
N LEU A 3 10.79 34.87 -0.51
CA LEU A 3 11.07 33.92 0.57
C LEU A 3 9.90 32.94 0.85
N ALA A 4 8.66 33.37 0.63
CA ALA A 4 7.48 32.51 0.80
C ALA A 4 7.31 31.50 -0.34
N GLU A 5 7.76 31.80 -1.57
CA GLU A 5 7.79 30.83 -2.67
C GLU A 5 8.80 29.71 -2.38
N GLU A 6 10.01 30.05 -1.93
CA GLU A 6 11.04 29.08 -1.52
C GLU A 6 10.53 28.15 -0.41
N VAL A 7 9.90 28.72 0.63
CA VAL A 7 9.34 27.93 1.74
C VAL A 7 8.20 27.00 1.27
N LEU A 8 7.38 27.43 0.31
CA LEU A 8 6.30 26.60 -0.21
C LEU A 8 6.83 25.47 -1.11
N GLU A 9 7.89 25.70 -1.87
CA GLU A 9 8.58 24.68 -2.65
C GLU A 9 9.22 23.63 -1.74
N ASP A 10 9.95 24.05 -0.70
CA ASP A 10 10.55 23.15 0.29
C ASP A 10 9.49 22.29 1.00
N LEU A 11 8.34 22.89 1.36
CA LEU A 11 7.23 22.17 1.96
C LEU A 11 6.57 21.18 0.99
N ALA A 12 6.46 21.53 -0.29
CA ALA A 12 5.92 20.64 -1.31
C ALA A 12 6.85 19.44 -1.56
N GLU A 13 8.15 19.67 -1.59
CA GLU A 13 9.17 18.62 -1.72
C GLU A 13 9.15 17.69 -0.49
N ALA A 14 9.17 18.24 0.72
CA ALA A 14 9.04 17.47 1.95
C ALA A 14 7.72 16.68 2.01
N ALA A 15 6.61 17.29 1.58
CA ALA A 15 5.33 16.60 1.52
C ALA A 15 5.34 15.44 0.51
N TYR A 16 6.05 15.57 -0.61
CA TYR A 16 6.22 14.51 -1.59
C TYR A 16 7.12 13.38 -1.06
N GLU A 17 8.21 13.70 -0.36
CA GLU A 17 9.10 12.71 0.27
C GLU A 17 8.44 11.96 1.43
N CYS A 18 7.59 12.64 2.19
CA CYS A 18 6.81 12.07 3.29
C CYS A 18 5.47 11.49 2.84
N ALA A 19 5.08 11.65 1.57
CA ALA A 19 3.79 11.19 1.08
C ALA A 19 3.74 9.66 1.20
N PRO A 20 2.70 9.11 1.85
CA PRO A 20 2.57 7.67 1.93
C PRO A 20 2.32 7.08 0.54
N ARG A 21 3.06 6.03 0.19
CA ARG A 21 2.86 5.28 -1.05
C ARG A 21 1.66 4.35 -0.88
N LEU A 22 0.64 4.54 -1.70
CA LEU A 22 -0.57 3.71 -1.64
C LEU A 22 -0.36 2.38 -2.38
N PHE A 23 -0.94 1.31 -1.86
CA PHE A 23 -0.91 0.00 -2.48
C PHE A 23 -2.22 -0.75 -2.30
N ALA A 24 -2.44 -1.76 -3.15
CA ALA A 24 -3.54 -2.71 -3.09
C ALA A 24 -3.01 -4.15 -3.07
N ILE A 25 -3.77 -5.04 -2.45
CA ILE A 25 -3.52 -6.49 -2.44
C ILE A 25 -4.66 -7.20 -3.16
N TYR A 26 -4.30 -8.01 -4.15
CA TYR A 26 -5.22 -8.87 -4.91
C TYR A 26 -4.88 -10.34 -4.69
N GLY A 27 -5.90 -11.18 -4.55
CA GLY A 27 -5.75 -12.63 -4.46
C GLY A 27 -5.83 -13.24 -5.86
N VAL A 28 -4.77 -13.95 -6.27
CA VAL A 28 -4.71 -14.71 -7.53
C VAL A 28 -5.06 -16.16 -7.24
N ARG A 29 -6.16 -16.65 -7.81
CA ARG A 29 -6.56 -18.07 -7.75
C ARG A 29 -6.03 -18.79 -8.99
N HIS A 30 -5.40 -19.95 -8.79
CA HIS A 30 -4.84 -20.78 -9.88
C HIS A 30 -5.81 -21.87 -10.36
N ASP A 31 -7.06 -21.84 -9.89
CA ASP A 31 -8.09 -22.83 -10.11
C ASP A 31 -8.55 -22.77 -11.58
N ARG A 32 -7.82 -23.46 -12.45
CA ARG A 32 -8.17 -23.70 -13.86
C ARG A 32 -9.50 -24.45 -13.95
N LEU A 33 -10.62 -23.75 -13.85
CA LEU A 33 -11.98 -24.14 -14.28
C LEU A 33 -12.98 -23.09 -13.76
N GLY A 34 -12.97 -21.91 -14.39
CA GLY A 34 -14.11 -20.99 -14.34
C GLY A 34 -14.26 -20.12 -13.09
N ASP A 35 -13.28 -19.26 -12.81
CA ASP A 35 -13.46 -17.81 -12.63
C ASP A 35 -12.06 -17.22 -12.41
N GLU A 36 -11.47 -16.61 -13.43
CA GLU A 36 -10.18 -15.90 -13.33
C GLU A 36 -10.39 -14.50 -12.72
N SER A 37 -11.22 -14.39 -11.69
CA SER A 37 -11.45 -13.12 -11.02
C SER A 37 -10.35 -12.91 -9.98
N ASP A 38 -9.39 -12.04 -10.30
CA ASP A 38 -8.58 -11.36 -9.28
C ASP A 38 -9.57 -10.69 -8.31
N TYR A 39 -9.58 -11.12 -7.05
CA TYR A 39 -10.44 -10.49 -6.05
C TYR A 39 -9.62 -9.54 -5.19
N PHE A 40 -10.14 -8.33 -5.03
CA PHE A 40 -9.57 -7.33 -4.15
C PHE A 40 -9.63 -7.83 -2.70
N VAL A 41 -8.47 -7.86 -2.03
CA VAL A 41 -8.34 -8.37 -0.65
C VAL A 41 -8.29 -7.22 0.33
N ALA A 42 -7.42 -6.25 0.06
CA ALA A 42 -7.09 -5.18 0.99
C ALA A 42 -6.39 -4.02 0.27
N TYR A 43 -6.32 -2.88 0.93
CA TYR A 43 -5.55 -1.72 0.50
C TYR A 43 -4.70 -1.22 1.65
N GLY A 44 -3.66 -0.47 1.34
CA GLY A 44 -2.79 0.06 2.37
C GLY A 44 -1.96 1.23 1.90
N MET A 45 -1.15 1.69 2.82
CA MET A 45 -0.22 2.78 2.60
C MET A 45 1.10 2.49 3.31
N GLU A 46 2.20 2.84 2.67
CA GLU A 46 3.55 2.70 3.20
C GLU A 46 4.18 4.08 3.39
N LEU A 47 4.58 4.36 4.62
CA LEU A 47 5.29 5.56 5.06
C LEU A 47 6.78 5.30 5.02
N SER A 48 7.53 6.29 4.54
CA SER A 48 8.99 6.26 4.41
C SER A 48 9.71 6.56 5.73
N ASP A 49 9.17 7.45 6.56
CA ASP A 49 9.78 7.85 7.84
C ASP A 49 8.72 8.17 8.94
N PRO A 50 8.64 7.38 10.03
CA PRO A 50 9.32 6.11 10.22
C PRO A 50 8.78 5.05 9.24
N PRO A 51 9.59 4.05 8.84
CA PRO A 51 9.14 2.96 7.97
C PRO A 51 7.95 2.20 8.58
N LEU A 52 6.78 2.34 7.95
CA LEU A 52 5.54 1.76 8.44
C LEU A 52 4.58 1.48 7.29
N ALA A 53 4.04 0.26 7.23
CA ALA A 53 2.96 -0.08 6.33
C ALA A 53 1.68 -0.37 7.12
N VAL A 54 0.59 0.29 6.74
CA VAL A 54 -0.75 0.07 7.28
C VAL A 54 -1.59 -0.59 6.21
N LEU A 55 -2.14 -1.76 6.52
CA LEU A 55 -3.01 -2.56 5.65
C LEU A 55 -4.41 -2.58 6.23
N THR A 56 -5.42 -2.36 5.40
CA THR A 56 -6.84 -2.41 5.75
C THR A 56 -7.56 -3.39 4.86
N TYR A 57 -8.23 -4.37 5.48
CA TYR A 57 -9.04 -5.38 4.80
C TYR A 57 -10.46 -4.87 4.55
N THR A 58 -11.16 -5.55 3.64
CA THR A 58 -12.56 -5.23 3.29
C THR A 58 -13.54 -5.40 4.44
N ASP A 59 -13.20 -6.22 5.45
CA ASP A 59 -13.97 -6.38 6.69
C ASP A 59 -13.70 -5.28 7.73
N GLY A 60 -12.83 -4.31 7.41
CA GLY A 60 -12.45 -3.21 8.28
C GLY A 60 -11.33 -3.53 9.28
N THR A 61 -10.80 -4.77 9.28
CA THR A 61 -9.63 -5.10 10.11
C THR A 61 -8.39 -4.41 9.57
N THR A 62 -7.50 -4.00 10.49
CA THR A 62 -6.27 -3.29 10.15
C THR A 62 -5.06 -4.00 10.71
N HIS A 63 -3.98 -3.98 9.95
CA HIS A 63 -2.72 -4.60 10.32
C HIS A 63 -1.57 -3.64 10.02
N VAL A 64 -0.56 -3.68 10.88
CA VAL A 64 0.62 -2.83 10.79
C VAL A 64 1.86 -3.70 10.58
N SER A 65 2.71 -3.29 9.66
CA SER A 65 3.99 -3.93 9.39
C SER A 65 5.07 -2.89 9.14
N THR A 66 6.31 -3.34 8.99
CA THR A 66 7.45 -2.44 8.70
C THR A 66 7.54 -2.09 7.21
N THR A 67 7.00 -2.94 6.32
CA THR A 67 6.90 -2.68 4.88
C THR A 67 5.64 -3.34 4.30
N ALA A 68 5.21 -2.90 3.13
CA ALA A 68 4.05 -3.45 2.44
C ALA A 68 4.27 -4.92 2.01
N GLU A 69 5.48 -5.31 1.62
CA GLU A 69 5.80 -6.72 1.31
C GLU A 69 5.74 -7.60 2.55
N ARG A 70 6.14 -7.07 3.70
CA ARG A 70 6.05 -7.81 4.96
C ARG A 70 4.59 -7.97 5.39
N ALA A 71 3.77 -6.95 5.18
CA ALA A 71 2.32 -7.04 5.34
C ALA A 71 1.72 -8.09 4.39
N LEU A 72 2.17 -8.20 3.14
CA LEU A 72 1.73 -9.26 2.21
C LEU A 72 2.08 -10.67 2.72
N ARG A 73 3.32 -10.88 3.18
CA ARG A 73 3.83 -12.21 3.58
C ARG A 73 3.31 -12.70 4.92
N SER A 74 2.92 -11.80 5.83
CA SER A 74 2.47 -12.17 7.18
C SER A 74 1.07 -12.78 7.21
N HIS A 75 0.34 -12.80 6.09
CA HIS A 75 -1.05 -13.23 6.06
C HIS A 75 -1.22 -14.51 5.25
N GLN A 76 -1.88 -15.48 5.86
CA GLN A 76 -2.37 -16.70 5.21
C GLN A 76 -3.59 -16.36 4.35
N ILE A 77 -3.38 -15.55 3.32
CA ILE A 77 -4.39 -15.36 2.28
C ILE A 77 -4.47 -16.71 1.56
N GLY A 78 -5.66 -17.34 1.53
CA GLY A 78 -5.90 -18.64 0.91
C GLY A 78 -5.75 -18.68 -0.62
N ALA A 79 -5.04 -17.70 -1.19
CA ALA A 79 -4.76 -17.48 -2.59
C ALA A 79 -3.35 -16.88 -2.72
N GLU A 80 -2.77 -16.92 -3.93
CA GLU A 80 -1.49 -16.25 -4.15
C GLU A 80 -1.69 -14.73 -4.17
N ALA A 81 -1.33 -14.05 -3.08
CA ALA A 81 -1.54 -12.61 -2.97
C ALA A 81 -0.47 -11.81 -3.73
N ARG A 82 -0.89 -10.78 -4.47
CA ARG A 82 -0.04 -9.85 -5.21
C ARG A 82 -0.20 -8.44 -4.66
N LEU A 83 0.92 -7.74 -4.51
CA LEU A 83 0.96 -6.33 -4.14
C LEU A 83 1.07 -5.48 -5.40
N VAL A 84 0.24 -4.44 -5.49
CA VAL A 84 0.22 -3.47 -6.58
C VAL A 84 0.35 -2.07 -5.99
N TRP A 85 1.39 -1.33 -6.40
CA TRP A 85 1.54 0.08 -6.04
C TRP A 85 0.60 0.95 -6.87
N LEU A 86 -0.10 1.87 -6.21
CA LEU A 86 -1.01 2.80 -6.85
C LEU A 86 -0.24 4.07 -7.23
N SER A 87 -0.34 4.47 -8.50
CA SER A 87 0.29 5.66 -9.09
C SER A 87 -0.61 6.89 -9.01
#